data_AF-A0A937Q9N7-F1
#
_entry.id   AF-A0A937Q9N7-F1
#
_cell.length_a   1.000
_cell.length_b   1.000
_cell.length_c   1.000
_cell.angle_alpha   90.00
_cell.angle_beta   90.00
_cell.angle_gamma   90.00
#
_symmetry.space_group_name_H-M   'P 1'
#
loop_
_entity.id
_entity.type
_entity.pdbx_description
1 polymer ?
#
loop_
_entity_poly.entity_id
_entity_poly.type
_entity_poly.pdbx_seq_one_letter_code
_entity_poly.pdbx_strand_id
1 'polypeptide(L)' 'MGMDYWLARTYAVYAELSKKERDQSKAKENLINAIEILKECGADGWVEKYERELEALL' A
#
# COMPACT_ATOMS: atom_id res chain seq x y z
N MET A 1 -4.60 -6.21 -16.05
CA MET A 1 -4.61 -5.27 -14.91
C MET A 1 -5.90 -4.46 -14.97
N GLY A 2 -6.79 -4.59 -13.97
CA GLY A 2 -8.09 -3.91 -13.93
C GLY A 2 -8.11 -2.62 -13.10
N MET A 3 -9.30 -2.12 -12.77
CA MET A 3 -9.47 -0.96 -11.87
C MET A 3 -8.84 -1.20 -10.50
N ASP A 4 -8.86 -2.43 -10.00
CA ASP A 4 -8.35 -2.78 -8.67
C ASP A 4 -6.86 -2.47 -8.53
N TYR A 5 -6.07 -2.68 -9.58
CA TYR A 5 -4.67 -2.27 -9.56
C TYR A 5 -4.51 -0.76 -9.38
N TRP A 6 -5.31 0.05 -10.09
CA TRP A 6 -5.25 1.50 -9.95
C TRP A 6 -5.74 1.97 -8.58
N LEU A 7 -6.72 1.28 -8.00
CA LEU A 7 -7.18 1.51 -6.64
C LEU A 7 -6.06 1.22 -5.62
N ALA A 8 -5.39 0.08 -5.73
CA ALA A 8 -4.23 -0.24 -4.88
C ALA A 8 -3.10 0.79 -5.00
N ARG A 9 -2.81 1.24 -6.23
CA ARG A 9 -1.82 2.29 -6.47
C ARG A 9 -2.22 3.63 -5.83
N THR A 10 -3.52 3.94 -5.80
CA THR A 10 -4.04 5.14 -5.14
C THR A 10 -3.84 5.05 -3.63
N TYR A 11 -4.18 3.92 -3.01
CA TYR A 11 -3.88 3.68 -1.59
C TYR A 11 -2.39 3.83 -1.29
N ALA A 12 -1.50 3.25 -2.11
CA ALA A 12 -0.06 3.41 -1.92
C ALA A 12 0.42 4.87 -1.99
N VAL A 13 -0.17 5.69 -2.88
CA VAL A 13 0.12 7.13 -2.95
C VAL A 13 -0.34 7.86 -1.67
N TYR A 14 -1.51 7.50 -1.14
CA TYR A 14 -1.98 8.05 0.13
C TYR A 14 -1.09 7.63 1.31
N ALA A 15 -0.55 6.41 1.30
CA ALA A 15 0.42 6.00 2.31
C ALA A 15 1.68 6.87 2.28
N GLU A 16 2.23 7.16 1.09
CA GLU A 16 3.36 8.08 0.92
C GLU A 16 3.05 9.49 1.43
N LEU A 17 1.85 9.99 1.16
CA LEU A 17 1.41 11.29 1.67
C LEU A 17 1.35 11.30 3.20
N SER A 18 0.72 10.29 3.81
CA SER A 18 0.63 10.18 5.27
C SER A 18 2.00 10.02 5.93
N LYS A 19 2.96 9.33 5.30
CA LYS A 19 4.37 9.29 5.76
C LYS A 19 4.97 10.70 5.82
N LYS A 20 4.74 11.54 4.80
CA LYS A 20 5.21 12.94 4.79
C LYS A 20 4.53 13.80 5.86
N GLU A 21 3.28 13.53 6.17
CA GLU A 21 2.51 14.19 7.23
C GLU A 21 2.86 13.67 8.64
N ARG A 22 3.73 12.65 8.75
CA ARG A 22 4.08 11.94 10.00
C ARG A 22 2.89 11.20 10.64
N ASP A 23 1.84 10.94 9.88
CA ASP A 23 0.71 10.11 10.31
C ASP A 23 1.00 8.63 9.96
N GLN A 24 1.75 7.97 10.84
CA GLN A 24 2.15 6.57 10.64
C GLN A 24 0.98 5.61 10.67
N SER A 25 -0.06 5.88 11.47
CA SER A 25 -1.24 5.02 11.54
C SER A 25 -1.97 4.98 10.20
N LYS A 26 -2.17 6.16 9.59
CA LYS A 26 -2.82 6.26 8.27
C LYS A 26 -1.93 5.75 7.14
N ALA A 27 -0.61 5.88 7.26
CA ALA A 27 0.32 5.25 6.32
C ALA A 27 0.20 3.72 6.34
N LYS A 28 0.13 3.10 7.54
CA LYS A 28 -0.05 1.66 7.72
C LYS A 28 -1.37 1.18 7.12
N GLU A 29 -2.47 1.84 7.46
CA GLU A 29 -3.81 1.50 6.96
C GLU A 29 -3.86 1.49 5.42
N ASN A 30 -3.32 2.55 4.79
CA ASN A 30 -3.30 2.65 3.33
C ASN A 30 -2.40 1.57 2.69
N LEU A 31 -1.26 1.22 3.28
CA LEU A 31 -0.41 0.14 2.77
C LEU A 31 -1.10 -1.22 2.89
N ILE A 32 -1.78 -1.51 4.00
CA ILE A 32 -2.54 -2.75 4.18
C ILE A 32 -3.61 -2.89 3.09
N ASN A 33 -4.42 -1.84 2.86
CA ASN A 33 -5.43 -1.83 1.81
C ASN A 33 -4.82 -2.06 0.41
N ALA A 34 -3.69 -1.43 0.11
CA ALA A 34 -2.99 -1.63 -1.16
C ALA A 34 -2.52 -3.09 -1.32
N ILE A 35 -1.94 -3.69 -0.27
CA ILE A 35 -1.44 -5.06 -0.27
C ILE A 35 -2.56 -6.07 -0.51
N GLU A 36 -3.69 -5.93 0.19
CA GLU A 36 -4.84 -6.84 0.05
C GLU A 36 -5.35 -6.88 -1.40
N ILE A 37 -5.57 -5.71 -2.01
CA ILE A 37 -6.03 -5.61 -3.39
C ILE A 37 -4.99 -6.19 -4.38
N LEU A 38 -3.70 -5.96 -4.14
CA LEU A 38 -2.65 -6.47 -5.01
C LEU A 38 -2.48 -7.99 -4.93
N LYS A 39 -2.75 -8.59 -3.76
CA LYS A 39 -2.82 -10.05 -3.59
C LYS A 39 -3.92 -10.65 -4.45
N GLU A 40 -5.12 -10.05 -4.47
CA GLU A 40 -6.21 -10.49 -5.35
C GLU A 40 -5.86 -10.35 -6.85
N CYS A 41 -5.05 -9.36 -7.19
CA CYS A 41 -4.59 -9.13 -8.56
C CYS A 41 -3.43 -10.05 -9.01
N GLY A 42 -2.83 -10.84 -8.12
CA GLY A 42 -1.60 -11.60 -8.40
C GLY A 42 -0.39 -10.70 -8.72
N ALA A 43 -0.37 -9.48 -8.16
CA ALA A 43 0.68 -8.49 -8.40
C ALA A 43 1.82 -8.61 -7.37
N ASP A 44 2.39 -9.81 -7.26
CA ASP A 44 3.26 -10.22 -6.15
C ASP A 44 4.47 -9.29 -5.92
N GLY A 45 5.08 -8.78 -7.00
CA GLY A 45 6.19 -7.82 -6.87
C GLY A 45 5.81 -6.51 -6.17
N TRP A 46 4.55 -6.07 -6.29
CA TRP A 46 4.05 -4.91 -5.54
C TRP A 46 3.69 -5.28 -4.10
N VAL A 47 3.16 -6.49 -3.87
CA VAL A 47 2.88 -7.02 -2.53
C VAL A 47 4.17 -7.05 -1.70
N GLU A 48 5.23 -7.70 -2.19
CA GLU A 48 6.52 -7.79 -1.48
C GLU A 48 7.14 -6.41 -1.21
N LYS A 49 6.95 -5.46 -2.12
CA LYS A 49 7.43 -4.09 -1.92
C LYS A 49 6.71 -3.43 -0.74
N TYR A 50 5.38 -3.48 -0.74
CA TYR A 50 4.59 -2.78 0.27
C TYR A 50 4.59 -3.49 1.62
N GLU A 51 4.76 -4.81 1.68
CA GLU A 51 4.99 -5.53 2.94
C GLU A 51 6.29 -5.06 3.61
N ARG A 52 7.39 -4.92 2.86
CA ARG A 52 8.65 -4.35 3.39
C ARG A 52 8.50 -2.90 3.85
N GLU A 53 7.75 -2.09 3.13
CA GLU A 53 7.46 -0.72 3.55
C GLU A 53 6.60 -0.69 4.83
N LEU A 54 5.63 -1.59 4.95
CA LEU A 54 4.77 -1.70 6.12
C LEU A 54 5.57 -2.14 7.35
N GLU A 55 6.47 -3.12 7.19
CA GLU A 55 7.41 -3.55 8.23
C GLU A 55 8.30 -2.39 8.71
N ALA A 56 8.75 -1.52 7.82
CA ALA A 56 9.56 -0.35 8.18
C ALA A 56 8.76 0.73 8.96
N LEU A 57 7.44 0.64 9.00
CA LEU A 57 6.57 1.53 9.79
C LEU A 57 6.20 0.95 11.15
N LEU A 58 6.35 -0.37 11.36
CA LEU A 58 6.08 -1.05 12.63
C LEU A 58 7.10 -0.66 13.70
#